data_AF-A0A3D5JVY3-F1
#
_entry.id   AF-A0A3D5JVY3-F1
#
_cell.length_a   1.000
_cell.length_b   1.000
_cell.length_c   1.000
_cell.angle_alpha   90.00
_cell.angle_beta   90.00
_cell.angle_gamma   90.00
#
_symmetry.space_group_name_H-M   'P 1'
#
loop_
_entity.id
_entity.type
_entity.pdbx_description
1 polymer ?
#
loop_
_entity_poly.entity_id
_entity_poly.type
_entity_poly.pdbx_seq_one_letter_code
_entity_poly.pdbx_strand_id
1 'polypeptide(L)'
;MANDALGHVLVAPDSALAGEALLKAGHTSTVGQRGNFVVKRYNFKKPLNLLKDFFRPTKARRAFQLGYHLELVKVRTPAVIAVAEHRPLGLALRSYLVMEKIESAIALAEAAQDDPRLAKRLARLIGRMHAEGFTHRDLKASNVLVDGQGEPWLIDLDGLSFSGDVSSRAAVSNLKRLERGLSGKPLDTTANRLRFFREYCRVTGFRPSVLRGSQG
;
A
#
# COMPACT_ATOMS: atom_id res chain seq x y z
N MET A 1 14.81 18.97 14.74
CA MET A 1 13.33 18.93 14.75
C MET A 1 12.77 17.56 14.33
N ALA A 2 13.23 16.92 13.25
CA ALA A 2 12.75 15.59 12.83
C ALA A 2 12.96 14.47 13.88
N ASN A 3 14.08 14.52 14.64
CA ASN A 3 14.41 13.49 15.63
C ASN A 3 13.47 13.49 16.85
N ASP A 4 12.91 14.66 17.19
CA ASP A 4 12.04 14.82 18.36
C ASP A 4 10.64 14.25 18.10
N ALA A 5 10.10 14.51 16.89
CA ALA A 5 8.83 13.94 16.45
C ALA A 5 8.86 12.41 16.38
N LEU A 6 9.95 11.83 15.84
CA LEU A 6 10.11 10.37 15.79
C LEU A 6 10.24 9.78 17.21
N GLY A 7 11.08 10.37 18.06
CA GLY A 7 11.23 9.94 19.46
C GLY A 7 9.89 9.89 20.20
N HIS A 8 9.06 10.93 20.03
CA HIS A 8 7.71 10.96 20.58
C HIS A 8 6.79 9.86 20.02
N VAL A 9 6.81 9.61 18.71
CA VAL A 9 6.00 8.54 18.09
C VAL A 9 6.43 7.16 18.58
N LEU A 10 7.74 6.95 18.79
CA LEU A 10 8.26 5.66 19.26
C LEU A 10 7.94 5.40 20.73
N VAL A 11 7.96 6.44 21.58
CA VAL A 11 7.64 6.32 23.02
C VAL A 11 6.13 6.28 23.27
N ALA A 12 5.36 7.11 22.55
CA ALA A 12 3.92 7.27 22.78
C ALA A 12 3.15 7.32 21.44
N PRO A 13 3.00 6.19 20.72
CA PRO A 13 2.42 6.17 19.38
C PRO A 13 0.94 6.58 19.33
N ASP A 14 0.19 6.37 20.42
CA ASP A 14 -1.22 6.81 20.49
C ASP A 14 -1.37 8.35 20.47
N SER A 15 -0.31 9.11 20.78
CA SER A 15 -0.31 10.59 20.67
C SER A 15 -0.51 11.09 19.24
N ALA A 16 -0.16 10.27 18.24
CA ALA A 16 -0.36 10.57 16.83
C ALA A 16 -1.77 10.21 16.33
N LEU A 17 -2.65 9.70 17.20
CA LEU A 17 -3.97 9.16 16.83
C LEU A 17 -5.14 9.95 17.43
N ALA A 18 -4.90 11.17 17.91
CA ALA A 18 -5.90 12.01 18.57
C ALA A 18 -5.93 13.43 17.99
N GLY A 19 -7.10 14.09 18.06
CA GLY A 19 -7.27 15.48 17.60
C GLY A 19 -6.98 15.66 16.11
N GLU A 20 -6.34 16.78 15.75
CA GLU A 20 -6.01 17.16 14.37
C GLU A 20 -5.01 16.20 13.68
N ALA A 21 -4.36 15.32 14.46
CA ALA A 21 -3.47 14.29 13.93
C ALA A 21 -4.22 13.10 13.31
N LEU A 22 -5.51 12.92 13.60
CA LEU A 22 -6.27 11.76 13.15
C LEU A 22 -6.63 11.84 11.67
N LEU A 23 -6.14 10.89 10.88
CA LEU A 23 -6.46 10.77 9.44
C LEU A 23 -7.64 9.83 9.20
N LYS A 24 -7.76 8.76 10.00
CA LYS A 24 -8.81 7.76 9.86
C LYS A 24 -9.09 7.06 11.19
N ALA A 25 -10.31 7.17 11.70
CA ALA A 25 -10.81 6.33 12.78
C ALA A 25 -11.67 5.19 12.21
N GLY A 26 -11.09 4.00 12.07
CA GLY A 26 -11.81 2.80 11.67
C GLY A 26 -11.91 1.77 12.81
N HIS A 27 -12.92 0.91 12.74
CA HIS A 27 -13.05 -0.22 13.67
C HIS A 27 -11.85 -1.18 13.62
N THR A 28 -11.28 -1.39 12.44
CA THR A 28 -10.18 -2.35 12.23
C THR A 28 -8.79 -1.74 12.38
N SER A 29 -8.66 -0.44 12.15
CA SER A 29 -7.40 0.29 12.27
C SER A 29 -7.66 1.78 12.46
N THR A 30 -6.77 2.43 13.19
CA THR A 30 -6.74 3.88 13.38
C THR A 30 -5.47 4.42 12.75
N VAL A 31 -5.56 5.45 11.91
CA VAL A 31 -4.42 6.08 11.25
C VAL A 31 -4.37 7.53 11.67
N GLY A 32 -3.19 8.00 12.02
CA GLY A 32 -2.95 9.42 12.24
C GLY A 32 -1.54 9.83 11.85
N GLN A 33 -1.21 11.10 12.03
CA GLN A 33 0.02 11.73 11.55
C GLN A 33 0.64 12.59 12.64
N ARG A 34 1.97 12.60 12.71
CA ARG A 34 2.71 13.53 13.56
C ARG A 34 4.00 13.94 12.87
N GLY A 35 4.15 15.24 12.59
CA GLY A 35 5.23 15.75 11.75
C GLY A 35 5.26 15.02 10.40
N ASN A 36 6.40 14.44 10.07
CA ASN A 36 6.62 13.71 8.80
C ASN A 36 6.33 12.20 8.91
N PHE A 37 5.64 11.76 9.96
CA PHE A 37 5.34 10.34 10.18
C PHE A 37 3.83 10.07 10.17
N VAL A 38 3.47 8.94 9.60
CA VAL A 38 2.13 8.35 9.65
C VAL A 38 2.17 7.13 10.58
N VAL A 39 1.27 7.11 11.55
CA VAL A 39 1.14 6.02 12.52
C VAL A 39 -0.17 5.28 12.24
N LYS A 40 -0.06 3.98 11.98
CA LYS A 40 -1.20 3.08 11.80
C LYS A 40 -1.26 2.10 12.95
N ARG A 41 -2.27 2.26 13.80
CA ARG A 41 -2.62 1.31 14.87
C ARG A 41 -3.61 0.28 14.35
N TYR A 42 -3.30 -0.97 14.59
CA TYR A 42 -4.16 -2.10 14.30
C TYR A 42 -4.95 -2.48 15.54
N ASN A 43 -6.27 -2.34 15.45
CA ASN A 43 -7.15 -2.72 16.55
C ASN A 43 -7.30 -4.24 16.55
N PHE A 44 -7.03 -4.86 17.70
CA PHE A 44 -7.17 -6.29 17.87
C PHE A 44 -8.64 -6.71 17.74
N LYS A 45 -8.89 -7.80 17.02
CA LYS A 45 -10.19 -8.49 16.99
C LYS A 45 -10.14 -9.62 18.02
N LYS A 46 -11.27 -9.90 18.69
CA LYS A 46 -11.37 -10.96 19.73
C LYS A 46 -10.66 -12.24 19.27
N PRO A 47 -9.84 -12.88 20.14
CA PRO A 47 -9.06 -14.05 19.76
C PRO A 47 -10.02 -15.22 19.56
N LEU A 48 -10.07 -15.74 18.34
CA LEU A 48 -10.82 -16.98 18.05
C LEU A 48 -9.98 -18.22 18.39
N ASN A 49 -8.64 -18.11 18.34
CA ASN A 49 -7.69 -19.20 18.63
C ASN A 49 -6.47 -18.67 19.40
N LEU A 50 -6.59 -18.50 20.72
CA LEU A 50 -5.55 -17.96 21.62
C LEU A 50 -4.16 -18.55 21.39
N LEU A 51 -4.05 -19.88 21.20
CA LEU A 51 -2.77 -20.56 20.99
C LEU A 51 -2.12 -20.20 19.64
N LYS A 52 -2.92 -20.06 18.56
CA LYS A 52 -2.42 -19.69 17.24
C LYS A 52 -2.07 -18.20 17.17
N ASP A 53 -2.84 -17.36 17.86
CA ASP A 53 -2.62 -15.91 17.90
C ASP A 53 -1.37 -15.53 18.70
N PHE A 54 -0.90 -16.40 19.61
CA PHE A 54 0.35 -16.22 20.36
C PHE A 54 1.59 -16.18 19.43
N PHE A 55 1.67 -17.12 18.48
CA PHE A 55 2.83 -17.27 17.60
C PHE A 55 2.68 -16.56 16.24
N ARG A 56 1.47 -16.13 15.88
CA ARG A 56 1.23 -15.48 14.59
C ARG A 56 1.85 -14.06 14.57
N PRO A 57 2.56 -13.69 13.49
CA PRO A 57 2.98 -12.30 13.28
C PRO A 57 1.77 -11.36 13.27
N THR A 58 1.88 -10.19 13.91
CA THR A 58 0.81 -9.20 13.83
C THR A 58 0.68 -8.64 12.42
N LYS A 59 -0.44 -7.97 12.15
CA LYS A 59 -0.62 -7.23 10.90
C LYS A 59 0.44 -6.16 10.72
N ALA A 60 0.79 -5.42 11.78
CA ALA A 60 1.83 -4.40 11.70
C ALA A 60 3.19 -5.00 11.34
N ARG A 61 3.59 -6.12 11.97
CA ARG A 61 4.85 -6.79 11.66
C ARG A 61 4.89 -7.35 10.24
N ARG A 62 3.79 -7.96 9.79
CA ARG A 62 3.68 -8.41 8.40
C ARG A 62 3.76 -7.24 7.41
N ALA A 63 3.06 -6.14 7.68
CA ALA A 63 3.08 -4.94 6.86
C ALA A 63 4.49 -4.32 6.81
N PHE A 64 5.18 -4.23 7.95
CA PHE A 64 6.57 -3.80 8.03
C PHE A 64 7.49 -4.69 7.17
N GLN A 65 7.42 -6.01 7.31
CA GLN A 65 8.25 -6.93 6.55
C GLN A 65 8.02 -6.82 5.03
N LEU A 66 6.77 -6.73 4.59
CA LEU A 66 6.44 -6.61 3.17
C LEU A 66 6.79 -5.22 2.61
N GLY A 67 6.57 -4.15 3.39
CA GLY A 67 6.96 -2.79 3.02
C GLY A 67 8.47 -2.64 2.88
N TYR A 68 9.22 -3.14 3.86
CA TYR A 68 10.68 -3.15 3.80
C TYR A 68 11.20 -3.95 2.60
N HIS A 69 10.57 -5.08 2.26
CA HIS A 69 10.92 -5.81 1.04
C HIS A 69 10.66 -4.95 -0.20
N LEU A 70 9.49 -4.32 -0.34
CA LEU A 70 9.20 -3.42 -1.46
C LEU A 70 10.24 -2.29 -1.61
N GLU A 71 10.71 -1.73 -0.50
CA GLU A 71 11.78 -0.72 -0.50
C GLU A 71 13.09 -1.26 -1.07
N LEU A 72 13.51 -2.46 -0.63
CA LEU A 72 14.73 -3.11 -1.14
C LEU A 72 14.68 -3.35 -2.65
N VAL A 73 13.51 -3.71 -3.19
CA VAL A 73 13.29 -3.91 -4.64
C VAL A 73 12.87 -2.63 -5.37
N LYS A 74 12.94 -1.47 -4.70
CA LYS A 74 12.69 -0.13 -5.27
C LYS A 74 11.28 0.02 -5.86
N VAL A 75 10.29 -0.63 -5.25
CA VAL A 75 8.86 -0.37 -5.49
C VAL A 75 8.43 0.76 -4.55
N ARG A 76 7.93 1.87 -5.11
CA ARG A 76 7.58 3.06 -4.32
C ARG A 76 6.43 2.76 -3.36
N THR A 77 6.74 2.85 -2.08
CA THR A 77 5.81 2.77 -0.95
C THR A 77 6.35 3.65 0.18
N PRO A 78 5.51 4.15 1.10
CA PRO A 78 6.00 4.89 2.27
C PRO A 78 7.07 4.10 3.02
N ALA A 79 8.20 4.74 3.33
CA ALA A 79 9.28 4.09 4.05
C ALA A 79 8.78 3.60 5.42
N VAL A 80 8.96 2.32 5.72
CA VAL A 80 8.59 1.72 7.00
C VAL A 80 9.71 1.96 8.02
N ILE A 81 9.42 2.82 9.00
CA ILE A 81 10.43 3.26 9.95
C ILE A 81 10.51 2.35 11.16
N ALA A 82 9.36 1.96 11.69
CA ALA A 82 9.29 1.15 12.89
C ALA A 82 8.00 0.33 12.98
N VAL A 83 8.08 -0.76 13.73
CA VAL A 83 6.93 -1.55 14.16
C VAL A 83 6.99 -1.73 15.67
N ALA A 84 5.84 -1.57 16.34
CA ALA A 84 5.71 -1.85 17.77
C ALA A 84 4.55 -2.82 18.02
N GLU A 85 4.73 -3.75 18.93
CA GLU A 85 3.71 -4.72 19.35
C GLU A 85 3.56 -4.67 20.87
N HIS A 86 2.34 -4.48 21.36
CA HIS A 86 2.01 -4.58 22.78
C HIS A 86 1.45 -5.98 23.06
N ARG A 87 2.26 -6.82 23.71
CA ARG A 87 1.97 -8.25 23.97
C ARG A 87 1.94 -8.60 25.47
N PRO A 88 1.01 -8.05 26.27
CA PRO A 88 0.89 -8.50 27.66
C PRO A 88 0.52 -9.99 27.68
N LEU A 89 1.24 -10.77 28.48
CA LEU A 89 1.10 -12.24 28.55
C LEU A 89 1.23 -12.95 27.18
N GLY A 90 1.97 -12.35 26.24
CA GLY A 90 2.23 -12.87 24.89
C GLY A 90 1.08 -12.69 23.87
N LEU A 91 -0.06 -12.16 24.29
CA LEU A 91 -1.20 -11.86 23.41
C LEU A 91 -1.05 -10.46 22.80
N ALA A 92 -0.98 -10.38 21.47
CA ALA A 92 -0.83 -9.11 20.75
C ALA A 92 -2.11 -8.25 20.78
N LEU A 93 -2.31 -7.50 21.86
CA LEU A 93 -3.48 -6.64 22.06
C LEU A 93 -3.48 -5.40 21.16
N ARG A 94 -2.30 -4.86 20.83
CA ARG A 94 -2.15 -3.71 19.94
C ARG A 94 -0.88 -3.85 19.13
N SER A 95 -0.91 -3.35 17.90
CA SER A 95 0.29 -3.24 17.08
C SER A 95 0.25 -1.96 16.26
N TYR A 96 1.42 -1.39 16.03
CA TYR A 96 1.61 -0.08 15.42
C TYR A 96 2.63 -0.22 14.28
N LEU A 97 2.35 0.44 13.17
CA LEU A 97 3.28 0.63 12.07
C LEU A 97 3.53 2.13 11.90
N VAL A 98 4.79 2.52 11.89
CA VAL A 98 5.23 3.90 11.65
C VAL A 98 5.84 3.96 10.26
N MET A 99 5.34 4.89 9.45
CA MET A 99 5.80 5.12 8.07
C MET A 99 6.15 6.58 7.88
N GLU A 100 7.01 6.88 6.91
CA GLU A 100 7.18 8.27 6.44
C GLU A 100 5.94 8.76 5.71
N LYS A 101 5.60 10.02 5.93
CA LYS A 101 4.56 10.71 5.18
C LYS A 101 5.09 11.06 3.80
N ILE A 102 4.30 10.78 2.77
CA ILE A 102 4.58 11.26 1.42
C ILE A 102 4.08 12.70 1.33
N GLU A 103 4.99 13.65 1.12
CA GLU A 103 4.67 15.07 1.05
C GLU A 103 3.86 15.42 -0.21
N SER A 104 2.93 16.36 -0.06
CA SER A 104 2.13 16.92 -1.16
C SER A 104 1.42 15.87 -2.02
N ALA A 105 1.08 14.72 -1.43
CA ALA A 105 0.51 13.61 -2.16
C ALA A 105 -1.02 13.61 -2.09
N ILE A 106 -1.66 13.36 -3.23
CA ILE A 106 -3.11 13.18 -3.37
C ILE A 106 -3.44 11.74 -3.74
N ALA A 107 -4.65 11.27 -3.46
CA ALA A 107 -5.07 9.97 -3.95
C ALA A 107 -5.15 9.97 -5.49
N LEU A 108 -4.74 8.89 -6.15
CA LEU A 108 -4.87 8.74 -7.60
C LEU A 108 -6.34 8.87 -8.04
N ALA A 109 -7.28 8.46 -7.17
CA ALA A 109 -8.71 8.64 -7.38
C ALA A 109 -9.17 10.12 -7.44
N GLU A 110 -8.36 11.04 -6.96
CA GLU A 110 -8.59 12.49 -6.91
C GLU A 110 -7.78 13.24 -7.97
N ALA A 111 -6.92 12.54 -8.72
CA ALA A 111 -6.16 13.15 -9.81
C ALA A 111 -7.13 13.73 -10.86
N ALA A 112 -7.09 15.05 -11.02
CA ALA A 112 -8.04 15.80 -11.84
C ALA A 112 -7.68 15.86 -13.32
N GLN A 113 -6.50 15.36 -13.72
CA GLN A 113 -5.96 15.53 -15.06
C GLN A 113 -5.79 14.20 -15.79
N ASP A 114 -6.06 14.22 -17.10
CA ASP A 114 -5.58 13.20 -18.04
C ASP A 114 -4.08 13.41 -18.26
N ASP A 115 -3.24 12.71 -17.50
CA ASP A 115 -1.79 12.70 -17.68
C ASP A 115 -1.29 11.35 -18.25
N PRO A 116 -0.90 11.31 -19.54
CA PRO A 116 -0.29 10.14 -20.17
C PRO A 116 0.99 9.65 -19.49
N ARG A 117 1.74 10.53 -18.80
CA ARG A 117 2.95 10.16 -18.07
C ARG A 117 2.59 9.41 -16.79
N LEU A 118 1.58 9.86 -16.05
CA LEU A 118 1.05 9.17 -14.89
C LEU A 118 0.58 7.75 -15.22
N ALA A 119 -0.12 7.54 -16.35
CA ALA A 119 -0.54 6.21 -16.79
C ALA A 119 0.66 5.24 -16.96
N LYS A 120 1.77 5.73 -17.56
CA LYS A 120 3.00 4.92 -17.71
C LYS A 120 3.72 4.71 -16.37
N ARG A 121 3.80 5.73 -15.52
CA ARG A 121 4.42 5.61 -14.19
C ARG A 121 3.65 4.62 -13.31
N LEU A 122 2.33 4.65 -13.36
CA LEU A 122 1.48 3.70 -12.67
C LEU A 122 1.71 2.27 -13.17
N ALA A 123 1.81 2.09 -14.49
CA ALA A 123 2.13 0.79 -15.08
C ALA A 123 3.49 0.26 -14.62
N ARG A 124 4.50 1.14 -14.48
CA ARG A 124 5.82 0.77 -13.93
C ARG A 124 5.75 0.37 -12.47
N LEU A 125 5.01 1.12 -11.64
CA LEU A 125 4.85 0.81 -10.22
C LEU A 125 4.22 -0.57 -10.05
N ILE A 126 3.06 -0.80 -10.67
CA ILE A 126 2.31 -2.05 -10.55
C ILE A 126 3.04 -3.20 -11.26
N GLY A 127 3.66 -2.92 -12.40
CA GLY A 127 4.47 -3.90 -13.13
C GLY A 127 5.66 -4.39 -12.32
N ARG A 128 6.41 -3.47 -11.68
CA ARG A 128 7.52 -3.84 -10.79
C ARG A 128 7.02 -4.65 -9.60
N MET A 129 5.95 -4.21 -8.94
CA MET A 129 5.34 -4.96 -7.84
C MET A 129 5.04 -6.42 -8.25
N HIS A 130 4.39 -6.63 -9.41
CA HIS A 130 4.09 -7.99 -9.87
C HIS A 130 5.34 -8.76 -10.33
N ALA A 131 6.32 -8.10 -10.95
CA ALA A 131 7.57 -8.72 -11.37
C ALA A 131 8.40 -9.22 -10.16
N GLU A 132 8.31 -8.52 -9.03
CA GLU A 132 8.94 -8.90 -7.76
C GLU A 132 8.09 -9.89 -6.95
N GLY A 133 7.05 -10.51 -7.51
CA GLY A 133 6.28 -11.55 -6.82
C GLY A 133 5.18 -11.04 -5.89
N PHE A 134 4.88 -9.74 -5.88
CA PHE A 134 3.87 -9.14 -5.00
C PHE A 134 2.53 -8.94 -5.71
N THR A 135 1.44 -9.23 -5.00
CA THR A 135 0.08 -8.83 -5.38
C THR A 135 -0.56 -8.00 -4.27
N HIS A 136 -1.54 -7.17 -4.63
CA HIS A 136 -2.23 -6.32 -3.67
C HIS A 136 -3.74 -6.56 -3.69
N ARG A 137 -4.30 -7.16 -2.63
CA ARG A 137 -5.70 -7.64 -2.60
C ARG A 137 -6.75 -6.52 -2.72
N ASP A 138 -6.40 -5.30 -2.32
CA ASP A 138 -7.26 -4.12 -2.43
C ASP A 138 -6.64 -3.04 -3.34
N LEU A 139 -6.05 -3.46 -4.48
CA LEU A 139 -5.42 -2.54 -5.42
C LEU A 139 -6.48 -1.67 -6.11
N LYS A 140 -6.65 -0.44 -5.63
CA LYS A 140 -7.60 0.56 -6.16
C LYS A 140 -6.96 1.93 -6.17
N ALA A 141 -7.52 2.85 -6.94
CA ALA A 141 -6.99 4.21 -7.09
C ALA A 141 -6.89 4.99 -5.77
N SER A 142 -7.69 4.69 -4.74
CA SER A 142 -7.53 5.33 -3.42
C SER A 142 -6.40 4.75 -2.56
N ASN A 143 -5.82 3.61 -2.95
CA ASN A 143 -4.63 3.01 -2.32
C ASN A 143 -3.35 3.29 -3.12
N VAL A 144 -3.40 4.22 -4.07
CA VAL A 144 -2.23 4.76 -4.76
C VAL A 144 -2.23 6.25 -4.54
N LEU A 145 -1.15 6.79 -3.98
CA LEU A 145 -0.95 8.22 -3.88
C LEU A 145 -0.11 8.72 -5.06
N VAL A 146 -0.26 9.99 -5.43
CA VAL A 146 0.54 10.67 -6.43
C VAL A 146 1.18 11.87 -5.75
N ASP A 147 2.52 11.91 -5.71
CA ASP A 147 3.27 13.01 -5.10
C ASP A 147 3.29 14.28 -5.98
N GLY A 148 3.90 15.35 -5.46
CA GLY A 148 4.03 16.62 -6.18
C GLY A 148 4.82 16.55 -7.49
N GLN A 149 5.58 15.48 -7.71
CA GLN A 149 6.36 15.20 -8.92
C GLN A 149 5.58 14.33 -9.92
N GLY A 150 4.37 13.90 -9.54
CA GLY A 150 3.51 13.02 -10.33
C GLY A 150 3.97 11.57 -10.33
N GLU A 151 4.77 11.15 -9.34
CA GLU A 151 5.16 9.75 -9.17
C GLU A 151 4.10 9.03 -8.30
N PRO A 152 3.65 7.83 -8.73
CA PRO A 152 2.71 7.06 -7.95
C PRO A 152 3.41 6.26 -6.86
N TRP A 153 2.77 6.16 -5.71
CA TRP A 153 3.21 5.44 -4.52
C TRP A 153 2.12 4.47 -4.06
N LEU A 154 2.49 3.22 -3.86
CA LEU A 154 1.57 2.22 -3.32
C LEU A 154 1.46 2.41 -1.80
N ILE A 155 0.24 2.56 -1.30
CA ILE A 155 -0.04 2.59 0.14
C ILE A 155 -0.86 1.36 0.56
N ASP A 156 -1.18 1.28 1.85
CA ASP A 156 -1.93 0.18 2.47
C ASP A 156 -1.27 -1.20 2.35
N LEU A 157 -0.09 -1.33 2.98
CA LEU A 157 0.72 -2.55 3.03
C LEU A 157 -0.01 -3.82 3.54
N ASP A 158 -1.19 -3.70 4.15
CA ASP A 158 -2.02 -4.84 4.58
C ASP A 158 -2.62 -5.64 3.41
N GLY A 159 -2.79 -4.97 2.28
CA GLY A 159 -3.26 -5.57 1.05
C GLY A 159 -2.24 -6.50 0.42
N LEU A 160 -0.96 -6.37 0.77
CA LEU A 160 0.14 -7.08 0.13
C LEU A 160 0.17 -8.58 0.46
N SER A 161 0.51 -9.33 -0.57
CA SER A 161 0.88 -10.74 -0.48
C SER A 161 2.05 -11.00 -1.40
N PHE A 162 3.04 -11.71 -0.89
CA PHE A 162 4.20 -12.16 -1.65
C PHE A 162 4.06 -13.65 -1.94
N SER A 163 4.20 -14.04 -3.20
CA SER A 163 4.17 -15.46 -3.63
C SER A 163 5.42 -15.87 -4.41
N GLY A 164 6.41 -14.99 -4.58
CA GLY A 164 7.60 -15.22 -5.42
C GLY A 164 7.29 -15.03 -6.89
N ASP A 165 6.28 -15.74 -7.40
CA ASP A 165 5.79 -15.61 -8.78
C ASP A 165 4.34 -15.15 -8.82
N VAL A 166 4.04 -14.16 -9.67
CA VAL A 166 2.67 -13.71 -9.94
C VAL A 166 2.16 -14.36 -11.21
N SER A 167 1.14 -15.23 -11.09
CA SER A 167 0.47 -15.80 -12.27
C SER A 167 -0.25 -14.73 -13.09
N SER A 168 -0.45 -14.98 -14.39
CA SER A 168 -1.24 -14.08 -15.25
C SER A 168 -2.66 -13.86 -14.72
N ARG A 169 -3.29 -14.89 -14.16
CA ARG A 169 -4.63 -14.80 -13.54
C ARG A 169 -4.63 -13.88 -12.32
N ALA A 170 -3.62 -14.00 -11.45
CA ALA A 170 -3.49 -13.13 -10.28
C ALA A 170 -3.23 -11.67 -10.70
N ALA A 171 -2.33 -11.46 -11.66
CA ALA A 171 -2.06 -10.15 -12.24
C ALA A 171 -3.34 -9.52 -12.83
N VAL A 172 -4.07 -10.24 -13.69
CA VAL A 172 -5.33 -9.75 -14.27
C VAL A 172 -6.36 -9.43 -13.19
N SER A 173 -6.49 -10.28 -12.16
CA SER A 173 -7.38 -10.00 -11.04
C SER A 173 -7.01 -8.71 -10.30
N ASN A 174 -5.71 -8.42 -10.12
CA ASN A 174 -5.23 -7.17 -9.54
C ASN A 174 -5.51 -5.97 -10.44
N LEU A 175 -5.21 -6.08 -11.73
CA LEU A 175 -5.46 -5.03 -12.71
C LEU A 175 -6.95 -4.69 -12.85
N LYS A 176 -7.84 -5.69 -12.83
CA LYS A 176 -9.30 -5.46 -12.86
C LYS A 176 -9.79 -4.65 -11.65
N ARG A 177 -9.19 -4.84 -10.46
CA ARG A 177 -9.51 -4.02 -9.27
C ARG A 177 -9.08 -2.57 -9.44
N LEU A 178 -7.88 -2.36 -10.01
CA LEU A 178 -7.35 -1.03 -10.30
C LEU A 178 -8.23 -0.31 -11.33
N GLU A 179 -8.55 -0.98 -12.43
CA GLU A 179 -9.42 -0.46 -13.50
C GLU A 179 -10.79 -0.06 -12.95
N ARG A 180 -11.42 -0.91 -12.12
CA ARG A 180 -12.69 -0.56 -11.48
C ARG A 180 -12.59 0.70 -10.60
N GLY A 181 -11.46 0.90 -9.92
CA GLY A 181 -11.21 2.10 -9.12
C GLY A 181 -10.91 3.35 -9.94
N LEU A 182 -10.47 3.19 -11.19
CA LEU A 182 -10.23 4.29 -12.13
C LEU A 182 -11.45 4.61 -13.00
N SER A 183 -12.44 3.72 -13.09
CA SER A 183 -13.63 3.91 -13.91
C SER A 183 -14.27 5.29 -13.71
N GLY A 184 -14.40 6.06 -14.79
CA GLY A 184 -14.99 7.41 -14.78
C GLY A 184 -14.08 8.52 -14.23
N LYS A 185 -12.80 8.24 -13.97
CA LYS A 185 -11.80 9.23 -13.59
C LYS A 185 -11.09 9.82 -14.82
N PRO A 186 -10.48 11.03 -14.73
CA PRO A 186 -9.78 11.65 -15.87
C PRO A 186 -8.68 10.78 -16.50
N LEU A 187 -8.02 9.94 -15.71
CA LEU A 187 -6.98 9.02 -16.21
C LEU A 187 -7.55 7.89 -17.08
N ASP A 188 -8.86 7.63 -16.99
CA ASP A 188 -9.53 6.45 -17.56
C ASP A 188 -9.94 6.61 -19.02
N THR A 189 -8.98 7.00 -19.86
CA THR A 189 -9.16 7.12 -21.31
C THR A 189 -8.65 5.88 -22.04
N THR A 190 -9.22 5.56 -23.20
CA THR A 190 -8.75 4.44 -24.04
C THR A 190 -7.26 4.56 -24.37
N ALA A 191 -6.78 5.79 -24.62
CA ALA A 191 -5.38 6.06 -24.88
C ALA A 191 -4.50 5.72 -23.67
N ASN A 192 -4.90 6.11 -22.46
CA ASN A 192 -4.16 5.81 -21.24
C ASN A 192 -4.22 4.34 -20.85
N ARG A 193 -5.36 3.67 -21.01
CA ARG A 193 -5.47 2.22 -20.80
C ARG A 193 -4.49 1.46 -21.70
N LEU A 194 -4.37 1.87 -22.96
CA LEU A 194 -3.41 1.27 -23.89
C LEU A 194 -1.96 1.57 -23.52
N ARG A 195 -1.66 2.83 -23.13
CA ARG A 195 -0.31 3.23 -22.67
C ARG A 195 0.09 2.46 -21.42
N PHE A 196 -0.81 2.36 -20.45
CA PHE A 196 -0.64 1.58 -19.23
C PHE A 196 -0.36 0.12 -19.57
N PHE A 197 -1.24 -0.51 -20.37
CA PHE A 197 -1.14 -1.93 -20.68
C PHE A 197 0.15 -2.29 -21.43
N ARG A 198 0.57 -1.46 -22.40
CA ARG A 198 1.83 -1.66 -23.13
C ARG A 198 3.04 -1.56 -22.21
N GLU A 199 3.09 -0.53 -21.37
CA GLU A 199 4.21 -0.32 -20.44
C GLU A 199 4.23 -1.41 -19.37
N TYR A 200 3.06 -1.85 -18.89
CA TYR A 200 2.93 -2.93 -17.93
C TYR A 200 3.49 -4.25 -18.47
N CYS A 201 3.12 -4.63 -19.70
CA CYS A 201 3.67 -5.83 -20.37
C CYS A 201 5.18 -5.73 -20.55
N ARG A 202 5.69 -4.53 -20.91
CA ARG A 202 7.14 -4.29 -21.06
C ARG A 202 7.91 -4.50 -19.76
N VAL A 203 7.35 -4.06 -18.63
CA VAL A 203 7.98 -4.17 -17.31
C VAL A 203 7.91 -5.61 -16.76
N THR A 204 6.79 -6.30 -16.97
CA THR A 204 6.55 -7.64 -16.41
C THR A 204 7.01 -8.79 -17.30
N GLY A 205 7.25 -8.53 -18.59
CA GLY A 205 7.50 -9.59 -19.57
C GLY A 205 6.26 -10.40 -19.96
N PHE A 206 5.08 -10.09 -19.43
CA PHE A 206 3.84 -10.78 -19.83
C PHE A 206 3.53 -10.56 -21.30
N ARG A 207 3.20 -11.64 -22.01
CA ARG A 207 2.68 -11.55 -23.38
C ARG A 207 1.26 -10.97 -23.35
N PRO A 208 0.93 -9.98 -24.20
CA PRO A 208 -0.41 -9.41 -24.28
C PRO A 208 -1.54 -10.43 -24.46
N SER A 209 -1.30 -11.49 -25.25
CA SER A 209 -2.27 -12.56 -25.48
C SER A 209 -2.61 -13.34 -24.22
N VAL A 210 -1.63 -13.58 -23.34
CA VAL A 210 -1.80 -14.32 -22.09
C VAL A 210 -2.68 -13.54 -21.11
N LEU A 211 -2.46 -12.22 -21.00
CA LEU A 211 -3.28 -11.37 -20.14
C LEU A 211 -4.71 -11.21 -20.67
N ARG A 212 -4.91 -11.18 -21.99
CA ARG A 212 -6.26 -11.15 -22.59
C ARG A 212 -7.01 -12.47 -22.38
N GLY A 213 -6.34 -13.61 -22.58
CA GLY A 213 -6.96 -14.93 -22.37
C GLY A 213 -7.31 -15.22 -20.91
N SER A 214 -6.60 -14.60 -19.96
CA SER A 214 -6.89 -14.71 -18.52
C SER A 214 -8.02 -13.79 -18.04
N GLN A 215 -8.66 -13.03 -18.95
CA GLN A 215 -9.79 -12.17 -18.63
C GLN A 215 -11.15 -12.89 -18.66
N GLY A 216 -11.23 -14.02 -19.35
CA GLY A 216 -12.42 -14.88 -19.48
C GLY A 216 -12.68 -15.76 -18.26
#